data_AF-V5BVE7-F1
#
_entry.id   AF-V5BVE7-F1
#
_cell.length_a   1.000
_cell.length_b   1.000
_cell.length_c   1.000
_cell.angle_alpha   90.00
_cell.angle_beta   90.00
_cell.angle_gamma   90.00
#
_symmetry.space_group_name_H-M   'P 1'
#
loop_
_entity.id
_entity.type
_entity.pdbx_description
1 polymer ?
#
loop_
_entity_poly.entity_id
_entity_poly.type
_entity_poly.pdbx_seq_one_letter_code
_entity_poly.pdbx_strand_id
1 'polypeptide(L)'
;MQNHYSLWQNLLILGIFLISLIYSLPNLFGEDPSVQVSSTNTLTQDQANKIEASIKTNGVTPKAFEFTDGRILVRFNNTDDQLKIADLLRDQMGNDGTVALNLAPTTPHWLRSISAKAMYLGLDLRGGVHFLLEVDMDAAVKQAEERYTEDLRLALRDKKIRYQSVSKDSGYIRLKLKSAEDKAAVFDILNKDFRGLKVTEPPEQDQLWAKMSDADAREVKKFSVAQNMTTLRNRVNELGVAEPVIQQQGDNRIVVQLPGVQDTTRAKEILGTTATLEYRLVDVDHDVQKAVEGHVPVGSKLYYDKNKNAVLLDKRVIVTGDQIVDASSGMDQDGRPAVFISLNGVGAAKMGKLTQANVGKPMAVVFIENKVETKLVDGQKIRHKELVEKVISVATIQGVFSKRFQTTGLDSPQEARNLALLLRAGALAAPVDIVEERTVGPSLGQDNINKGVLSFVVGFVLVVLLMAGYYKVFGMIADIALAFNVVIVVAILSMLQATLTLPGIAGIILTVGMSVDANVLIFERIREEIRNAHPPQTAIFMGYDRAFGTILDSHVTNLVVAVVLFAFGTGSVKGFAVTLIIGILSSMFTAIAGTRMVINWIYGNRRVEKLSI
;
A
#
# COMPACT_ATOMS: atom_id res chain seq x y z
N MET A 1 57.06 -6.89 -1.68
CA MET A 1 55.83 -6.98 -2.51
C MET A 1 54.84 -6.02 -1.89
N GLN A 2 54.84 -4.78 -2.39
CA GLN A 2 54.42 -3.60 -1.65
C GLN A 2 53.04 -3.16 -2.17
N ASN A 3 52.08 -3.05 -1.25
CA ASN A 3 50.82 -2.29 -1.29
C ASN A 3 50.26 -1.82 -2.66
N HIS A 4 50.03 -2.73 -3.63
CA HIS A 4 49.38 -2.39 -4.89
C HIS A 4 48.13 -3.24 -5.09
N TYR A 5 47.00 -2.58 -5.29
CA TYR A 5 45.83 -3.23 -5.86
C TYR A 5 46.07 -3.54 -7.34
N SER A 6 45.56 -4.68 -7.80
CA SER A 6 45.58 -5.01 -9.23
C SER A 6 44.71 -4.03 -10.01
N LEU A 7 44.99 -3.85 -11.31
CA LEU A 7 44.23 -2.95 -12.17
C LEU A 7 42.72 -3.27 -12.13
N TRP A 8 42.35 -4.54 -12.10
CA TRP A 8 40.95 -4.95 -12.01
C TRP A 8 40.29 -4.56 -10.68
N GLN A 9 41.00 -4.65 -9.55
CA GLN A 9 40.48 -4.21 -8.25
C GLN A 9 40.21 -2.70 -8.23
N ASN A 10 41.13 -1.89 -8.77
CA ASN A 10 40.93 -0.45 -8.88
C ASN A 10 39.77 -0.10 -9.81
N LEU A 11 39.66 -0.78 -10.96
CA LEU A 11 38.54 -0.60 -11.88
C LEU A 11 37.19 -0.98 -11.25
N LEU A 12 37.16 -2.04 -10.44
CA LEU A 12 35.96 -2.45 -9.72
C LEU A 12 35.52 -1.39 -8.70
N ILE A 13 36.45 -0.85 -7.91
CA ILE A 13 36.15 0.20 -6.92
C ILE A 13 35.65 1.47 -7.62
N LEU A 14 36.32 1.90 -8.70
CA LEU A 14 35.88 3.05 -9.50
C LEU A 14 34.51 2.81 -10.14
N GLY A 15 34.25 1.60 -10.63
CA GLY A 15 32.95 1.22 -11.18
C GLY A 15 31.83 1.34 -10.13
N ILE A 16 32.06 0.87 -8.91
CA ILE A 16 31.11 1.01 -7.79
C ILE A 16 30.86 2.50 -7.51
N PHE A 17 31.90 3.33 -7.38
CA PHE A 17 31.73 4.76 -7.14
C PHE A 17 30.97 5.46 -8.25
N LEU A 18 31.22 5.12 -9.51
CA LEU A 18 30.54 5.71 -10.67
C LEU A 18 29.06 5.31 -10.71
N ILE A 19 28.74 4.03 -10.46
CA ILE A 19 27.37 3.56 -10.34
C ILE A 19 26.66 4.28 -9.19
N SER A 20 27.29 4.35 -8.01
CA SER A 20 26.70 5.03 -6.86
C SER A 20 26.45 6.51 -7.13
N LEU A 21 27.37 7.20 -7.82
CA LEU A 21 27.16 8.59 -8.20
C LEU A 21 25.92 8.73 -9.09
N ILE A 22 25.82 7.92 -10.16
CA ILE A 22 24.68 7.94 -11.09
C ILE A 22 23.36 7.69 -10.37
N TYR A 23 23.29 6.67 -9.51
CA TYR A 23 22.06 6.32 -8.78
C TYR A 23 21.75 7.26 -7.61
N SER A 24 22.71 8.07 -7.14
CA SER A 24 22.46 9.12 -6.16
C SER A 24 21.92 10.42 -6.78
N LEU A 25 22.30 10.74 -8.02
CA LEU A 25 21.96 11.99 -8.71
C LEU A 25 20.47 12.33 -8.70
N PRO A 26 19.52 11.39 -8.87
CA PRO A 26 18.09 11.67 -8.80
C PRO A 26 17.66 12.43 -7.53
N ASN A 27 18.35 12.25 -6.41
CA ASN A 27 18.03 12.91 -5.13
C ASN A 27 18.42 14.39 -5.07
N LEU A 28 19.27 14.86 -5.99
CA LEU A 28 19.57 16.29 -6.12
C LEU A 28 18.44 17.03 -6.86
N PHE A 29 17.57 16.29 -7.54
CA PHE A 29 16.40 16.81 -8.21
C PHE A 29 15.21 16.68 -7.26
N GLY A 30 14.64 17.80 -6.84
CA GLY A 30 13.46 17.82 -5.98
C GLY A 30 12.19 17.34 -6.70
N GLU A 31 11.07 17.45 -6.01
CA GLU A 31 9.75 17.20 -6.59
C GLU A 31 8.99 18.52 -6.71
N ASP A 32 8.34 18.72 -7.85
CA ASP A 32 7.47 19.87 -8.05
C ASP A 32 6.05 19.53 -7.59
N PRO A 33 5.42 20.36 -6.75
CA PRO A 33 3.97 20.33 -6.53
C PRO A 33 3.25 20.29 -7.87
N SER A 34 2.41 19.28 -8.09
CA SER A 34 1.78 19.06 -9.38
C SER A 34 0.34 18.62 -9.27
N VAL A 35 -0.49 19.02 -10.23
CA VAL A 35 -1.86 18.55 -10.36
C VAL A 35 -1.92 17.66 -11.59
N GLN A 36 -2.33 16.41 -11.37
CA GLN A 36 -2.55 15.46 -12.44
C GLN A 36 -4.04 15.39 -12.73
N VAL A 37 -4.41 15.59 -13.99
CA VAL A 37 -5.77 15.45 -14.47
C VAL A 37 -5.84 14.30 -15.46
N SER A 38 -6.70 13.34 -15.17
CA SER A 38 -7.01 12.24 -16.07
C SER A 38 -8.51 12.15 -16.26
N SER A 39 -8.96 11.72 -17.43
CA SER A 39 -10.37 11.44 -17.69
C SER A 39 -10.55 9.95 -17.99
N THR A 40 -11.76 9.44 -17.74
CA THR A 40 -12.16 8.08 -18.12
C THR A 40 -12.03 7.87 -19.64
N ASN A 41 -12.23 8.95 -20.41
CA ASN A 41 -11.89 9.01 -21.82
C ASN A 41 -10.53 9.71 -21.99
N THR A 42 -9.74 9.34 -23.00
CA THR A 42 -8.48 10.05 -23.28
C THR A 42 -8.78 11.53 -23.56
N LEU A 43 -8.19 12.43 -22.76
CA LEU A 43 -8.33 13.87 -22.98
C LEU A 43 -7.79 14.24 -24.36
N THR A 44 -8.41 15.23 -25.00
CA THR A 44 -7.93 15.77 -26.28
C THR A 44 -7.01 16.98 -26.06
N GLN A 45 -6.15 17.28 -27.04
CA GLN A 45 -5.26 18.44 -26.98
C GLN A 45 -6.02 19.75 -26.77
N ASP A 46 -7.21 19.89 -27.37
CA ASP A 46 -8.05 21.09 -27.22
C ASP A 46 -8.59 21.27 -25.80
N GLN A 47 -8.94 20.16 -25.13
CA GLN A 47 -9.32 20.19 -23.72
C GLN A 47 -8.13 20.57 -22.84
N ALA A 48 -6.94 20.06 -23.14
CA ALA A 48 -5.72 20.41 -22.43
C ALA A 48 -5.41 21.92 -22.55
N ASN A 49 -5.52 22.48 -23.76
CA ASN A 49 -5.31 23.91 -24.00
C ASN A 49 -6.35 24.80 -23.26
N LYS A 50 -7.61 24.37 -23.18
CA LYS A 50 -8.66 25.06 -22.39
C LYS A 50 -8.35 25.04 -20.90
N ILE A 51 -7.87 23.90 -20.38
CA ILE A 51 -7.46 23.75 -18.99
C ILE A 51 -6.27 24.66 -18.70
N GLU A 52 -5.26 24.69 -19.57
CA GLU A 52 -4.10 25.58 -19.42
C GLU A 52 -4.51 27.07 -19.40
N ALA A 53 -5.43 27.48 -20.29
CA ALA A 53 -5.95 28.84 -20.31
C ALA A 53 -6.76 29.19 -19.05
N SER A 54 -7.56 28.25 -18.53
CA SER A 54 -8.32 28.41 -17.28
C SER A 54 -7.39 28.68 -16.08
N ILE A 55 -6.28 27.94 -16.00
CA ILE A 55 -5.28 28.09 -14.94
C ILE A 55 -4.64 29.49 -14.99
N LYS A 56 -4.21 29.92 -16.18
CA LYS A 56 -3.60 31.25 -16.39
C LYS A 56 -4.57 32.40 -16.06
N THR A 57 -5.85 32.25 -16.42
CA THR A 57 -6.90 33.26 -16.15
C THR A 57 -7.14 33.48 -14.66
N ASN A 58 -6.89 32.46 -13.82
CA ASN A 58 -7.06 32.52 -12.37
C ASN A 58 -5.81 33.00 -11.60
N GLY A 59 -4.86 33.59 -12.33
CA GLY A 59 -3.69 34.27 -11.77
C GLY A 59 -2.56 33.34 -11.32
N VAL A 60 -2.58 32.06 -11.71
CA VAL A 60 -1.51 31.09 -11.43
C VAL A 60 -0.76 30.79 -12.72
N THR A 61 0.56 30.97 -12.71
CA THR A 61 1.41 30.59 -13.84
C THR A 61 2.04 29.22 -13.56
N PRO A 62 1.66 28.17 -14.30
CA PRO A 62 2.26 26.86 -14.11
C PRO A 62 3.72 26.89 -14.54
N LYS A 63 4.59 26.24 -13.76
CA LYS A 63 6.02 26.07 -14.05
C LYS A 63 6.23 25.24 -15.32
N ALA A 64 5.40 24.21 -15.49
CA ALA A 64 5.33 23.40 -16.70
C ALA A 64 3.91 22.86 -16.88
N PHE A 65 3.51 22.68 -18.12
CA PHE A 65 2.26 22.03 -18.49
C PHE A 65 2.61 20.92 -19.48
N GLU A 66 2.41 19.67 -19.07
CA GLU A 66 2.72 18.49 -19.87
C GLU A 66 1.42 17.76 -20.21
N PHE A 67 1.22 17.45 -21.48
CA PHE A 67 0.13 16.60 -21.94
C PHE A 67 0.72 15.36 -22.59
N THR A 68 0.54 14.20 -21.96
CA THR A 68 1.10 12.91 -22.42
C THR A 68 0.06 11.82 -22.23
N ASP A 69 -0.16 10.99 -23.25
CA ASP A 69 -1.08 9.83 -23.21
C ASP A 69 -2.50 10.15 -22.72
N GLY A 70 -3.06 11.30 -23.12
CA GLY A 70 -4.41 11.71 -22.72
C GLY A 70 -4.53 12.12 -21.25
N ARG A 71 -3.41 12.42 -20.59
CA ARG A 71 -3.32 12.94 -19.23
C ARG A 71 -2.60 14.28 -19.21
N ILE A 72 -3.03 15.14 -18.30
CA ILE A 72 -2.42 16.44 -18.08
C ILE A 72 -1.66 16.39 -16.75
N LEU A 73 -0.42 16.87 -16.76
CA LEU A 73 0.38 17.11 -15.58
C LEU A 73 0.75 18.59 -15.55
N VAL A 74 0.26 19.31 -14.56
CA VAL A 74 0.58 20.72 -14.35
C VAL A 74 1.51 20.83 -13.16
N ARG A 75 2.67 21.47 -13.32
CA ARG A 75 3.65 21.69 -12.25
C ARG A 75 3.59 23.12 -11.73
N PHE A 76 3.79 23.29 -10.43
CA PHE A 76 3.74 24.57 -9.72
C PHE A 76 5.02 24.77 -8.91
N ASN A 77 5.25 26.01 -8.47
CA ASN A 77 6.41 26.36 -7.63
C ASN A 77 6.15 26.14 -6.14
N ASN A 78 4.88 26.11 -5.72
CA ASN A 78 4.47 25.97 -4.32
C ASN A 78 3.20 25.10 -4.23
N THR A 79 2.93 24.62 -3.00
CA THR A 79 1.75 23.78 -2.71
C THR A 79 0.46 24.59 -2.68
N ASP A 80 0.52 25.89 -2.40
CA ASP A 80 -0.67 26.74 -2.32
C ASP A 80 -1.33 26.93 -3.70
N ASP A 81 -0.52 27.19 -4.73
CA ASP A 81 -0.96 27.28 -6.12
C ASP A 81 -1.50 25.92 -6.61
N GLN A 82 -0.83 24.83 -6.21
CA GLN A 82 -1.27 23.47 -6.51
C GLN A 82 -2.68 23.20 -5.94
N LEU A 83 -2.93 23.55 -4.68
CA LEU A 83 -4.22 23.36 -4.02
C LEU A 83 -5.33 24.20 -4.66
N LYS A 84 -5.05 25.51 -4.85
CA LYS A 84 -6.00 26.44 -5.47
C LYS A 84 -6.45 25.96 -6.85
N ILE A 85 -5.51 25.46 -7.66
CA ILE A 85 -5.81 24.94 -8.99
C ILE A 85 -6.45 23.56 -8.93
N ALA A 86 -6.07 22.69 -8.01
CA ALA A 86 -6.71 21.38 -7.86
C ALA A 86 -8.21 21.51 -7.55
N ASP A 87 -8.59 22.42 -6.65
CA ASP A 87 -9.99 22.65 -6.30
C ASP A 87 -10.76 23.25 -7.49
N LEU A 88 -10.17 24.22 -8.19
CA LEU A 88 -10.75 24.79 -9.41
C LEU A 88 -10.98 23.72 -10.49
N LEU A 89 -9.98 22.85 -10.71
CA LEU A 89 -10.07 21.80 -11.73
C LEU A 89 -11.05 20.71 -11.32
N ARG A 90 -11.21 20.40 -10.03
CA ARG A 90 -12.24 19.47 -9.55
C ARG A 90 -13.64 19.99 -9.85
N ASP A 91 -13.85 21.29 -9.64
CA ASP A 91 -15.13 21.94 -9.92
C ASP A 91 -15.43 21.97 -11.43
N GLN A 92 -14.41 22.26 -12.26
CA GLN A 92 -14.56 22.30 -13.73
C GLN A 92 -14.71 20.92 -14.39
N MET A 93 -13.94 19.93 -13.96
CA MET A 93 -13.92 18.60 -14.59
C MET A 93 -15.14 17.75 -14.23
N GLY A 94 -15.80 18.05 -13.12
CA GLY A 94 -17.01 17.34 -12.73
C GLY A 94 -16.82 15.80 -12.72
N ASN A 95 -17.75 15.06 -13.36
CA ASN A 95 -17.76 13.59 -13.38
C ASN A 95 -16.78 13.01 -14.41
N ASP A 96 -16.26 13.84 -15.33
CA ASP A 96 -15.59 13.35 -16.52
C ASP A 96 -14.11 13.09 -16.27
N GLY A 97 -13.53 13.53 -15.16
CA GLY A 97 -12.16 13.19 -14.81
C GLY A 97 -11.78 13.29 -13.34
N THR A 98 -10.67 12.65 -13.03
CA THR A 98 -10.03 12.62 -11.72
C THR A 98 -8.92 13.67 -11.68
N VAL A 99 -8.95 14.48 -10.62
CA VAL A 99 -7.92 15.49 -10.32
C VAL A 99 -7.18 15.05 -9.05
N ALA A 100 -5.92 14.66 -9.23
CA ALA A 100 -5.06 14.18 -8.18
C ALA A 100 -3.96 15.20 -7.86
N LEU A 101 -3.72 15.44 -6.57
CA LEU A 101 -2.54 16.14 -6.09
C LEU A 101 -1.36 15.16 -6.16
N ASN A 102 -0.28 15.56 -6.80
CA ASN A 102 0.90 14.72 -6.98
C ASN A 102 2.19 15.54 -6.78
N LEU A 103 3.30 14.88 -6.52
CA LEU A 103 4.64 15.46 -6.49
C LEU A 103 5.40 14.89 -7.69
N ALA A 104 5.56 15.71 -8.74
CA ALA A 104 6.21 15.26 -9.96
C ALA A 104 7.73 15.34 -9.79
N PRO A 105 8.48 14.23 -9.94
CA PRO A 105 9.93 14.29 -9.86
C PRO A 105 10.48 15.19 -10.96
N THR A 106 11.47 16.03 -10.64
CA THR A 106 12.17 16.89 -11.62
C THR A 106 13.38 16.20 -12.27
N THR A 107 13.58 14.92 -11.97
CA THR A 107 14.71 14.12 -12.46
C THR A 107 14.76 14.09 -13.99
N PRO A 108 15.91 14.33 -14.64
CA PRO A 108 16.07 14.24 -16.09
C PRO A 108 15.63 12.91 -16.71
N HIS A 109 15.13 12.95 -17.95
CA HIS A 109 14.65 11.75 -18.66
C HIS A 109 15.70 10.64 -18.79
N TRP A 110 16.98 10.98 -19.00
CA TRP A 110 18.06 10.00 -19.14
C TRP A 110 18.36 9.25 -17.84
N LEU A 111 18.09 9.84 -16.67
CA LEU A 111 18.16 9.14 -15.38
C LEU A 111 16.94 8.25 -15.16
N ARG A 112 15.75 8.70 -15.58
CA ARG A 112 14.54 7.89 -15.49
C ARG A 112 14.60 6.66 -16.39
N SER A 113 15.21 6.75 -17.58
CA SER A 113 15.29 5.63 -18.52
C SER A 113 16.14 4.47 -18.00
N ILE A 114 17.14 4.74 -17.16
CA ILE A 114 17.93 3.71 -16.46
C ILE A 114 17.30 3.27 -15.13
N SER A 115 16.04 3.66 -14.88
CA SER A 115 15.33 3.41 -13.62
C SER A 115 16.04 3.97 -12.37
N ALA A 116 16.83 5.04 -12.52
CA ALA A 116 17.41 5.75 -11.40
C ALA A 116 16.33 6.68 -10.80
N LYS A 117 15.69 6.18 -9.74
CA LYS A 117 14.67 6.91 -8.96
C LYS A 117 15.31 7.58 -7.75
N ALA A 118 14.71 8.65 -7.25
CA ALA A 118 15.08 9.21 -5.95
C ALA A 118 14.73 8.24 -4.81
N MET A 119 15.32 8.48 -3.64
CA MET A 119 14.99 7.79 -2.40
C MET A 119 13.52 8.02 -2.05
N TYR A 120 12.86 6.97 -1.59
CA TYR A 120 11.47 7.07 -1.19
C TYR A 120 11.38 7.69 0.21
N LEU A 121 10.68 8.83 0.35
CA LEU A 121 10.54 9.51 1.64
C LEU A 121 9.33 8.96 2.42
N GLY A 122 9.53 8.69 3.70
CA GLY A 122 8.50 8.23 4.61
C GLY A 122 7.54 9.33 5.05
N LEU A 123 6.49 8.92 5.75
CA LEU A 123 5.42 9.80 6.21
C LEU A 123 5.90 10.96 7.08
N ASP A 124 6.91 10.72 7.92
CA ASP A 124 7.50 11.72 8.81
C ASP A 124 8.20 12.87 8.06
N LEU A 125 8.50 12.66 6.77
CA LEU A 125 9.22 13.60 5.91
C LEU A 125 8.31 14.20 4.82
N ARG A 126 7.44 13.39 4.19
CA ARG A 126 6.49 13.86 3.15
C ARG A 126 5.16 14.36 3.70
N GLY A 127 4.81 14.03 4.94
CA GLY A 127 3.46 14.22 5.48
C GLY A 127 2.43 13.27 4.86
N GLY A 128 1.23 13.21 5.43
CA GLY A 128 0.13 12.33 5.02
C GLY A 128 -0.57 11.64 6.20
N VAL A 129 -1.12 10.44 5.95
CA VAL A 129 -1.81 9.63 6.97
C VAL A 129 -1.27 8.20 7.08
N HIS A 130 -1.30 7.68 8.31
CA HIS A 130 -1.03 6.30 8.68
C HIS A 130 -2.26 5.70 9.35
N PHE A 131 -2.75 4.58 8.81
CA PHE A 131 -3.79 3.77 9.41
C PHE A 131 -3.26 2.37 9.72
N LEU A 132 -3.54 1.89 10.93
CA LEU A 132 -3.44 0.48 11.25
C LEU A 132 -4.86 -0.09 11.28
N LEU A 133 -5.15 -0.99 10.34
CA LEU A 133 -6.44 -1.65 10.21
C LEU A 133 -6.35 -3.05 10.81
N GLU A 134 -7.34 -3.47 11.59
CA GLU A 134 -7.48 -4.83 12.11
C GLU A 134 -8.61 -5.55 11.39
N VAL A 135 -8.31 -6.70 10.81
CA VAL A 135 -9.25 -7.54 10.06
C VAL A 135 -10.00 -8.44 11.04
N ASP A 136 -11.33 -8.46 10.96
CA ASP A 136 -12.19 -9.34 11.74
C ASP A 136 -12.11 -10.78 11.21
N MET A 137 -11.20 -11.56 11.80
CA MET A 137 -10.92 -12.94 11.41
C MET A 137 -12.07 -13.90 11.69
N ASP A 138 -12.90 -13.59 12.69
CA ASP A 138 -14.03 -14.44 13.03
C ASP A 138 -15.18 -14.21 12.07
N ALA A 139 -15.40 -12.96 11.65
CA ALA A 139 -16.32 -12.64 10.57
C ALA A 139 -15.89 -13.29 9.25
N ALA A 140 -14.59 -13.28 8.92
CA ALA A 140 -14.05 -13.95 7.73
C ALA A 140 -14.40 -15.45 7.69
N VAL A 141 -14.16 -16.15 8.79
CA VAL A 141 -14.47 -17.58 8.97
C VAL A 141 -15.99 -17.80 8.88
N LYS A 142 -16.80 -16.97 9.55
CA LYS A 142 -18.26 -17.10 9.52
C LYS A 142 -18.82 -16.94 8.10
N GLN A 143 -18.29 -15.99 7.33
CA GLN A 143 -18.71 -15.74 5.95
C GLN A 143 -18.29 -16.88 5.01
N ALA A 144 -17.10 -17.47 5.23
CA ALA A 144 -16.67 -18.66 4.49
C ALA A 144 -17.57 -19.87 4.77
N GLU A 145 -17.97 -20.09 6.02
CA GLU A 145 -18.92 -21.15 6.40
C GLU A 145 -20.30 -20.96 5.76
N GLU A 146 -20.78 -19.71 5.66
CA GLU A 146 -22.04 -19.39 4.98
C GLU A 146 -21.95 -19.68 3.49
N ARG A 147 -20.84 -19.29 2.85
CA ARG A 147 -20.58 -19.64 1.45
C ARG A 147 -20.57 -21.15 1.23
N TYR A 148 -19.88 -21.91 2.07
CA TYR A 148 -19.91 -23.38 2.00
C TYR A 148 -21.31 -23.95 2.17
N THR A 149 -22.15 -23.35 3.02
CA THR A 149 -23.54 -23.77 3.20
C THR A 149 -24.36 -23.59 1.93
N GLU A 150 -24.20 -22.46 1.23
CA GLU A 150 -24.88 -22.21 -0.04
C GLU A 150 -24.35 -23.08 -1.18
N ASP A 151 -23.03 -23.23 -1.28
CA ASP A 151 -22.39 -24.08 -2.29
C ASP A 151 -22.82 -25.54 -2.13
N LEU A 152 -22.94 -26.02 -0.88
CA LEU A 152 -23.45 -27.35 -0.59
C LEU A 152 -24.92 -27.51 -1.02
N ARG A 153 -25.79 -26.54 -0.75
CA ARG A 153 -27.18 -26.57 -1.23
C ARG A 153 -27.26 -26.66 -2.76
N LEU A 154 -26.43 -25.89 -3.45
CA LEU A 154 -26.36 -25.89 -4.91
C LEU A 154 -25.86 -27.24 -5.44
N ALA A 155 -24.79 -27.80 -4.88
CA ALA A 155 -24.25 -29.10 -5.26
C ALA A 155 -25.27 -30.23 -5.07
N LEU A 156 -25.98 -30.25 -3.93
CA LEU A 156 -27.04 -31.22 -3.66
C LEU A 156 -28.19 -31.11 -4.67
N ARG A 157 -28.58 -29.89 -5.03
CA ARG A 157 -29.66 -29.65 -6.01
C ARG A 157 -29.26 -30.09 -7.42
N ASP A 158 -28.02 -29.82 -7.82
CA ASP A 158 -27.48 -30.20 -9.14
C ASP A 158 -27.42 -31.72 -9.29
N LYS A 159 -27.00 -32.42 -8.24
CA LYS A 159 -27.00 -33.89 -8.15
C LYS A 159 -28.37 -34.51 -7.86
N LYS A 160 -29.43 -33.69 -7.77
CA LYS A 160 -30.82 -34.10 -7.50
C LYS A 160 -31.02 -34.88 -6.18
N ILE A 161 -30.17 -34.64 -5.19
CA ILE A 161 -30.27 -35.28 -3.86
C ILE A 161 -31.33 -34.56 -3.02
N ARG A 162 -32.20 -35.33 -2.35
CA ARG A 162 -33.32 -34.79 -1.57
C ARG A 162 -32.91 -34.50 -0.13
N TYR A 163 -32.89 -33.22 0.26
CA TYR A 163 -32.63 -32.80 1.64
C TYR A 163 -33.84 -32.10 2.27
N GLN A 164 -33.93 -32.15 3.60
CA GLN A 164 -34.91 -31.39 4.40
C GLN A 164 -34.41 -29.98 4.68
N SER A 165 -33.17 -29.87 5.19
CA SER A 165 -32.56 -28.59 5.50
C SER A 165 -31.03 -28.68 5.42
N VAL A 166 -30.43 -27.55 5.07
CA VAL A 166 -29.00 -27.28 5.27
C VAL A 166 -28.92 -25.99 6.07
N SER A 167 -28.47 -26.06 7.31
CA SER A 167 -28.42 -24.91 8.19
C SER A 167 -27.10 -24.84 8.93
N LYS A 168 -26.61 -23.62 9.15
CA LYS A 168 -25.48 -23.37 10.02
C LYS A 168 -25.97 -23.32 11.46
N ASP A 169 -25.31 -24.06 12.34
CA ASP A 169 -25.56 -24.02 13.78
C ASP A 169 -24.26 -24.30 14.55
N SER A 170 -23.91 -23.38 15.45
CA SER A 170 -22.79 -23.54 16.40
C SER A 170 -21.44 -23.92 15.75
N GLY A 171 -21.13 -23.37 14.57
CA GLY A 171 -19.89 -23.66 13.82
C GLY A 171 -19.92 -24.98 13.03
N TYR A 172 -21.09 -25.63 12.97
CA TYR A 172 -21.34 -26.80 12.12
C TYR A 172 -22.34 -26.45 11.03
N ILE A 173 -22.12 -27.00 9.85
CA ILE A 173 -23.10 -27.07 8.77
C ILE A 173 -23.88 -28.37 9.00
N ARG A 174 -25.11 -28.25 9.49
CA ARG A 174 -26.02 -29.36 9.73
C ARG A 174 -26.83 -29.63 8.48
N LEU A 175 -26.71 -30.85 7.97
CA LEU A 175 -27.48 -31.35 6.86
C LEU A 175 -28.45 -32.40 7.36
N LYS A 176 -29.75 -32.17 7.12
CA LYS A 176 -30.81 -33.15 7.38
C LYS A 176 -31.34 -33.69 6.07
N LEU A 177 -31.25 -35.00 5.88
CA LEU A 177 -31.65 -35.71 4.68
C LEU A 177 -33.11 -36.16 4.75
N LYS A 178 -33.74 -36.42 3.59
CA LYS A 178 -35.09 -37.02 3.56
C LYS A 178 -35.07 -38.55 3.69
N SER A 179 -33.99 -39.18 3.24
CA SER A 179 -33.77 -40.62 3.33
C SER A 179 -32.34 -40.90 3.78
N ALA A 180 -32.15 -41.92 4.62
CA ALA A 180 -30.81 -42.37 5.04
C ALA A 180 -30.00 -42.99 3.89
N GLU A 181 -30.66 -43.44 2.81
CA GLU A 181 -30.00 -44.01 1.62
C GLU A 181 -29.14 -42.99 0.86
N ASP A 182 -29.55 -41.71 0.89
CA ASP A 182 -28.83 -40.62 0.23
C ASP A 182 -27.53 -40.23 0.96
N LYS A 183 -27.33 -40.71 2.20
CA LYS A 183 -26.20 -40.34 3.06
C LYS A 183 -24.85 -40.68 2.43
N ALA A 184 -24.72 -41.85 1.81
CA ALA A 184 -23.48 -42.29 1.17
C ALA A 184 -23.11 -41.41 -0.03
N ALA A 185 -24.10 -41.01 -0.84
CA ALA A 185 -23.88 -40.13 -1.99
C ALA A 185 -23.45 -38.72 -1.56
N VAL A 186 -24.05 -38.20 -0.49
CA VAL A 186 -23.66 -36.90 0.08
C VAL A 186 -22.26 -36.94 0.67
N PHE A 187 -21.92 -38.02 1.38
CA PHE A 187 -20.59 -38.18 1.97
C PHE A 187 -19.49 -38.20 0.88
N ASP A 188 -19.75 -38.83 -0.27
CA ASP A 188 -18.84 -38.81 -1.42
C ASP A 188 -18.68 -37.39 -2.01
N ILE A 189 -19.77 -36.62 -2.12
CA ILE A 189 -19.72 -35.21 -2.56
C ILE A 189 -18.89 -34.36 -1.59
N LEU A 190 -19.14 -34.49 -0.28
CA LEU A 190 -18.40 -33.73 0.73
C LEU A 190 -16.90 -34.03 0.70
N ASN A 191 -16.51 -35.30 0.53
CA ASN A 191 -15.10 -35.68 0.47
C ASN A 191 -14.42 -35.30 -0.86
N LYS A 192 -15.14 -35.33 -1.99
CA LYS A 192 -14.56 -35.01 -3.30
C LYS A 192 -14.47 -33.50 -3.54
N ASP A 193 -15.58 -32.80 -3.33
CA ASP A 193 -15.77 -31.41 -3.74
C ASP A 193 -15.52 -30.42 -2.59
N PHE A 194 -15.62 -30.87 -1.33
CA PHE A 194 -15.49 -30.02 -0.13
C PHE A 194 -14.40 -30.49 0.85
N ARG A 195 -13.18 -30.73 0.34
CA ARG A 195 -12.03 -31.22 1.12
C ARG A 195 -11.66 -30.38 2.36
N GLY A 196 -12.07 -29.11 2.40
CA GLY A 196 -11.86 -28.20 3.55
C GLY A 196 -12.77 -28.52 4.75
N LEU A 197 -13.82 -29.32 4.57
CA LEU A 197 -14.78 -29.69 5.60
C LEU A 197 -14.45 -31.06 6.21
N LYS A 198 -14.41 -31.13 7.54
CA LYS A 198 -14.43 -32.38 8.30
C LYS A 198 -15.88 -32.78 8.54
N VAL A 199 -16.26 -33.95 8.03
CA VAL A 199 -17.60 -34.51 8.21
C VAL A 199 -17.62 -35.39 9.46
N THR A 200 -18.63 -35.20 10.28
CA THR A 200 -18.97 -36.01 11.45
C THR A 200 -20.36 -36.61 11.28
N GLU A 201 -20.50 -37.87 11.64
CA GLU A 201 -21.78 -38.56 11.67
C GLU A 201 -22.36 -38.52 13.08
N PRO A 202 -23.41 -37.73 13.34
CA PRO A 202 -24.15 -37.82 14.59
C PRO A 202 -24.92 -39.15 14.70
N PRO A 203 -25.43 -39.51 15.89
CA PRO A 203 -26.16 -40.77 16.11
C PRO A 203 -27.45 -40.91 15.29
N GLU A 204 -28.05 -39.79 14.88
CA GLU A 204 -29.25 -39.77 14.04
C GLU A 204 -28.90 -40.16 12.59
N GLN A 205 -29.57 -41.17 12.05
CA GLN A 205 -29.23 -41.78 10.76
C GLN A 205 -29.50 -40.85 9.56
N ASP A 206 -30.34 -39.83 9.72
CA ASP A 206 -30.72 -38.87 8.67
C ASP A 206 -29.92 -37.55 8.71
N GLN A 207 -28.90 -37.46 9.58
CA GLN A 207 -28.10 -36.25 9.74
C GLN A 207 -26.62 -36.43 9.39
N LEU A 208 -26.03 -35.38 8.83
CA LEU A 208 -24.59 -35.21 8.62
C LEU A 208 -24.19 -33.83 9.13
N TRP A 209 -23.11 -33.77 9.91
CA TRP A 209 -22.54 -32.51 10.37
C TRP A 209 -21.21 -32.29 9.66
N ALA A 210 -20.99 -31.11 9.11
CA ALA A 210 -19.71 -30.73 8.50
C ALA A 210 -19.15 -29.50 9.21
N LYS A 211 -17.86 -29.51 9.53
CA LYS A 211 -17.17 -28.40 10.17
C LYS A 211 -15.93 -28.03 9.37
N MET A 212 -15.67 -26.75 9.20
CA MET A 212 -14.44 -26.29 8.57
C MET A 212 -13.22 -26.76 9.36
N SER A 213 -12.23 -27.33 8.68
CA SER A 213 -11.00 -27.79 9.31
C SER A 213 -10.14 -26.62 9.78
N ASP A 214 -9.29 -26.82 10.80
CA ASP A 214 -8.39 -25.75 11.28
C ASP A 214 -7.37 -25.31 10.23
N ALA A 215 -7.01 -26.20 9.30
CA ALA A 215 -6.15 -25.88 8.17
C ALA A 215 -6.84 -24.91 7.21
N ASP A 216 -8.08 -25.24 6.81
CA ASP A 216 -8.90 -24.41 5.93
C ASP A 216 -9.25 -23.07 6.60
N ALA A 217 -9.53 -23.07 7.91
CA ALA A 217 -9.76 -21.85 8.67
C ALA A 217 -8.54 -20.91 8.66
N ARG A 218 -7.31 -21.44 8.78
CA ARG A 218 -6.07 -20.63 8.65
C ARG A 218 -5.88 -20.11 7.22
N GLU A 219 -6.22 -20.92 6.22
CA GLU A 219 -6.14 -20.52 4.82
C GLU A 219 -7.13 -19.40 4.50
N VAL A 220 -8.38 -19.52 4.96
CA VAL A 220 -9.40 -18.46 4.87
C VAL A 220 -8.90 -17.18 5.52
N LYS A 221 -8.35 -17.23 6.74
CA LYS A 221 -7.81 -16.05 7.43
C LYS A 221 -6.69 -15.39 6.62
N LYS A 222 -5.72 -16.17 6.13
CA LYS A 222 -4.62 -15.66 5.30
C LYS A 222 -5.11 -15.05 3.98
N PHE A 223 -6.06 -15.73 3.34
CA PHE A 223 -6.70 -15.25 2.11
C PHE A 223 -7.45 -13.93 2.35
N SER A 224 -8.18 -13.81 3.46
CA SER A 224 -8.92 -12.59 3.80
C SER A 224 -8.01 -11.38 4.00
N VAL A 225 -6.84 -11.54 4.65
CA VAL A 225 -5.84 -10.46 4.74
C VAL A 225 -5.33 -10.06 3.36
N ALA A 226 -4.90 -11.04 2.55
CA ALA A 226 -4.36 -10.78 1.21
C ALA A 226 -5.37 -10.12 0.28
N GLN A 227 -6.62 -10.57 0.33
CA GLN A 227 -7.72 -10.01 -0.44
C GLN A 227 -8.06 -8.59 0.03
N ASN A 228 -8.16 -8.36 1.34
CA ASN A 228 -8.36 -7.01 1.88
C ASN A 228 -7.23 -6.06 1.49
N MET A 229 -5.97 -6.51 1.51
CA MET A 229 -4.85 -5.69 1.02
C MET A 229 -5.00 -5.31 -0.46
N THR A 230 -5.52 -6.22 -1.28
CA THR A 230 -5.78 -5.97 -2.71
C THR A 230 -6.91 -4.95 -2.89
N THR A 231 -8.02 -5.13 -2.18
CA THR A 231 -9.15 -4.18 -2.17
C THR A 231 -8.72 -2.80 -1.66
N LEU A 232 -7.94 -2.73 -0.58
CA LEU A 232 -7.39 -1.48 -0.05
C LEU A 232 -6.46 -0.81 -1.07
N ARG A 233 -5.65 -1.57 -1.80
CA ARG A 233 -4.79 -1.02 -2.87
C ARG A 233 -5.62 -0.36 -3.97
N ASN A 234 -6.71 -0.99 -4.40
CA ASN A 234 -7.61 -0.42 -5.39
C ASN A 234 -8.28 0.85 -4.85
N ARG A 235 -8.78 0.81 -3.60
CA ARG A 235 -9.39 1.98 -2.92
C ARG A 235 -8.45 3.17 -2.82
N VAL A 236 -7.19 2.93 -2.53
CA VAL A 236 -6.19 3.99 -2.43
C VAL A 236 -5.81 4.56 -3.80
N ASN A 237 -5.74 3.72 -4.84
CA ASN A 237 -5.52 4.20 -6.20
C ASN A 237 -6.65 5.14 -6.64
N GLU A 238 -7.90 4.84 -6.24
CA GLU A 238 -9.07 5.70 -6.51
C GLU A 238 -9.04 7.04 -5.74
N LEU A 239 -8.34 7.10 -4.60
CA LEU A 239 -8.08 8.36 -3.90
C LEU A 239 -7.08 9.25 -4.66
N GLY A 240 -6.45 8.75 -5.73
CA GLY A 240 -5.44 9.49 -6.49
C GLY A 240 -4.10 9.63 -5.76
N VAL A 241 -3.85 8.79 -4.75
CA VAL A 241 -2.60 8.80 -3.98
C VAL A 241 -1.50 8.15 -4.80
N ALA A 242 -0.43 8.90 -5.07
CA ALA A 242 0.78 8.33 -5.66
C ALA A 242 1.50 7.46 -4.63
N GLU A 243 1.74 6.20 -4.97
CA GLU A 243 2.61 5.26 -4.25
C GLU A 243 2.19 4.94 -2.79
N PRO A 244 1.01 4.33 -2.56
CA PRO A 244 0.63 3.95 -1.21
C PRO A 244 1.37 2.72 -0.69
N VAL A 245 1.69 2.73 0.61
CA VAL A 245 2.30 1.57 1.27
C VAL A 245 1.23 0.79 1.99
N ILE A 246 0.91 -0.40 1.47
CA ILE A 246 -0.06 -1.33 2.07
C ILE A 246 0.67 -2.62 2.38
N GLN A 247 0.83 -2.91 3.67
CA GLN A 247 1.60 -4.05 4.16
C GLN A 247 0.87 -4.75 5.30
N GLN A 248 1.02 -6.07 5.37
CA GLN A 248 0.55 -6.84 6.51
C GLN A 248 1.43 -6.59 7.73
N GLN A 249 0.81 -6.37 8.90
CA GLN A 249 1.48 -6.28 10.20
C GLN A 249 0.91 -7.35 11.14
N GLY A 250 1.72 -8.36 11.45
CA GLY A 250 1.25 -9.52 12.23
C GLY A 250 0.24 -10.36 11.47
N ASP A 251 -0.59 -11.12 12.19
CA ASP A 251 -1.50 -12.11 11.58
C ASP A 251 -2.82 -11.50 11.08
N ASN A 252 -3.29 -10.42 11.69
CA ASN A 252 -4.61 -9.86 11.43
C ASN A 252 -4.65 -8.35 11.15
N ARG A 253 -3.50 -7.67 11.02
CA ARG A 253 -3.49 -6.22 10.77
C ARG A 253 -2.87 -5.85 9.44
N ILE A 254 -3.32 -4.73 8.91
CA ILE A 254 -2.86 -4.14 7.66
C ILE A 254 -2.48 -2.69 7.95
N VAL A 255 -1.23 -2.34 7.69
CA VAL A 255 -0.72 -0.97 7.71
C VAL A 255 -1.01 -0.35 6.35
N VAL A 256 -1.63 0.83 6.37
CA VAL A 256 -1.85 1.66 5.19
C VAL A 256 -1.21 3.03 5.44
N GLN A 257 -0.25 3.40 4.60
CA GLN A 257 0.36 4.73 4.62
C GLN A 257 0.04 5.44 3.31
N LEU A 258 -0.48 6.65 3.42
CA LEU A 258 -0.85 7.49 2.30
C LEU A 258 -0.03 8.79 2.37
N PRO A 259 1.16 8.82 1.76
CA PRO A 259 1.98 10.03 1.71
C PRO A 259 1.25 11.13 0.93
N GLY A 260 1.39 12.38 1.38
CA GLY A 260 0.84 13.55 0.70
C GLY A 260 -0.70 13.71 0.79
N VAL A 261 -1.41 12.76 1.41
CA VAL A 261 -2.86 12.89 1.64
C VAL A 261 -3.15 13.86 2.77
N GLN A 262 -3.87 14.93 2.45
CA GLN A 262 -4.22 15.99 3.41
C GLN A 262 -5.60 15.78 4.04
N ASP A 263 -6.55 15.22 3.30
CA ASP A 263 -7.91 14.95 3.79
C ASP A 263 -7.99 13.55 4.43
N THR A 264 -7.78 13.52 5.74
CA THR A 264 -7.80 12.29 6.53
C THR A 264 -9.20 11.71 6.67
N THR A 265 -10.21 12.58 6.74
CA THR A 265 -11.62 12.19 6.86
C THR A 265 -12.06 11.44 5.61
N ARG A 266 -11.73 11.97 4.43
CA ARG A 266 -12.07 11.33 3.17
C ARG A 266 -11.33 10.00 2.96
N ALA A 267 -10.05 9.96 3.34
CA ALA A 267 -9.29 8.71 3.31
C ALA A 267 -9.88 7.65 4.24
N LYS A 268 -10.30 8.07 5.44
CA LYS A 268 -10.95 7.20 6.43
C LYS A 268 -12.29 6.66 5.96
N GLU A 269 -13.12 7.49 5.33
CA GLU A 269 -14.36 7.04 4.70
C GLU A 269 -14.08 5.96 3.65
N ILE A 270 -13.13 6.18 2.74
CA ILE A 270 -12.90 5.22 1.65
C ILE A 270 -12.25 3.92 2.14
N LEU A 271 -11.37 3.99 3.15
CA LEU A 271 -10.66 2.81 3.67
C LEU A 271 -11.42 2.03 4.74
N GLY A 272 -12.13 2.72 5.64
CA GLY A 272 -12.83 2.13 6.78
C GLY A 272 -14.22 1.59 6.44
N THR A 273 -14.83 2.05 5.34
CA THR A 273 -16.20 1.64 5.02
C THR A 273 -16.21 0.24 4.42
N THR A 274 -16.79 -0.73 5.10
CA THR A 274 -17.04 -2.08 4.57
C THR A 274 -18.30 -2.08 3.69
N ALA A 275 -18.35 -1.16 2.73
CA ALA A 275 -19.44 -1.06 1.78
C ALA A 275 -19.46 -2.29 0.89
N THR A 276 -20.50 -3.10 1.01
CA THR A 276 -20.82 -4.18 0.09
C THR A 276 -22.13 -3.85 -0.60
N LEU A 277 -22.18 -4.09 -1.92
CA LEU A 277 -23.43 -4.05 -2.66
C LEU A 277 -23.95 -5.45 -2.93
N GLU A 278 -25.26 -5.60 -2.81
CA GLU A 278 -25.97 -6.81 -3.16
C GLU A 278 -27.13 -6.48 -4.10
N TYR A 279 -27.23 -7.24 -5.19
CA TYR A 279 -28.38 -7.19 -6.07
C TYR A 279 -29.37 -8.28 -5.67
N ARG A 280 -30.62 -7.89 -5.43
CA ARG A 280 -31.70 -8.78 -5.01
C ARG A 280 -32.96 -8.53 -5.82
N LEU A 281 -33.76 -9.56 -6.05
CA LEU A 281 -35.10 -9.38 -6.62
C LEU A 281 -36.03 -8.79 -5.56
N VAL A 282 -36.95 -7.95 -6.01
CA VAL A 282 -38.04 -7.46 -5.17
C VAL A 282 -39.13 -8.53 -5.17
N ASP A 283 -39.61 -8.85 -3.98
CA ASP A 283 -40.71 -9.78 -3.77
C ASP A 283 -42.02 -9.03 -4.04
N VAL A 284 -42.60 -9.31 -5.20
CA VAL A 284 -43.88 -8.73 -5.65
C VAL A 284 -45.07 -9.65 -5.36
N ASP A 285 -44.82 -10.90 -4.94
CA ASP A 285 -45.85 -11.91 -4.74
C ASP A 285 -46.49 -11.78 -3.34
N HIS A 286 -45.78 -11.14 -2.40
CA HIS A 286 -46.23 -10.95 -1.03
C HIS A 286 -46.49 -9.48 -0.66
N ASP A 287 -47.36 -9.28 0.32
CA ASP A 287 -47.75 -7.96 0.79
C ASP A 287 -46.69 -7.35 1.72
N VAL A 288 -46.13 -6.20 1.31
CA VAL A 288 -45.15 -5.44 2.07
C VAL A 288 -45.72 -4.93 3.40
N GLN A 289 -47.01 -4.57 3.47
CA GLN A 289 -47.61 -4.05 4.70
C GLN A 289 -47.66 -5.11 5.80
N LYS A 290 -48.01 -6.35 5.45
CA LYS A 290 -47.95 -7.49 6.39
C LYS A 290 -46.53 -7.76 6.88
N ALA A 291 -45.53 -7.57 6.03
CA ALA A 291 -44.13 -7.70 6.42
C ALA A 291 -43.70 -6.60 7.42
N VAL A 292 -44.18 -5.37 7.26
CA VAL A 292 -43.99 -4.27 8.22
C VAL A 292 -44.65 -4.57 9.57
N GLU A 293 -45.80 -5.24 9.56
CA GLU A 293 -46.48 -5.73 10.77
C GLU A 293 -45.80 -6.97 11.41
N GLY A 294 -44.67 -7.43 10.87
CA GLY A 294 -43.84 -8.51 11.43
C GLY A 294 -44.03 -9.88 10.77
N HIS A 295 -44.92 -10.02 9.80
CA HIS A 295 -45.19 -11.27 9.10
C HIS A 295 -44.39 -11.37 7.80
N VAL A 296 -43.06 -11.49 7.91
CA VAL A 296 -42.18 -11.60 6.74
C VAL A 296 -42.25 -13.01 6.14
N PRO A 297 -42.57 -13.17 4.84
CA PRO A 297 -42.62 -14.47 4.17
C PRO A 297 -41.32 -15.27 4.23
N VAL A 298 -41.44 -16.60 4.23
CA VAL A 298 -40.28 -17.49 4.20
C VAL A 298 -39.57 -17.35 2.86
N GLY A 299 -38.35 -16.84 2.88
CA GLY A 299 -37.56 -16.58 1.68
C GLY A 299 -37.35 -15.11 1.37
N SER A 300 -38.04 -14.21 2.09
CA SER A 300 -37.96 -12.77 1.90
C SER A 300 -37.39 -12.07 3.14
N LYS A 301 -36.87 -10.86 2.97
CA LYS A 301 -36.37 -10.00 4.04
C LYS A 301 -36.84 -8.56 3.78
N LEU A 302 -37.31 -7.91 4.85
CA LEU A 302 -37.74 -6.53 4.81
C LEU A 302 -36.52 -5.60 4.86
N TYR A 303 -36.48 -4.64 3.94
CA TYR A 303 -35.50 -3.56 3.91
C TYR A 303 -36.20 -2.21 3.85
N TYR A 304 -35.45 -1.14 4.08
CA TYR A 304 -35.93 0.22 3.94
C TYR A 304 -35.08 0.99 2.93
N ASP A 305 -35.74 1.84 2.13
CA ASP A 305 -35.05 2.80 1.27
C ASP A 305 -34.61 4.05 2.06
N LYS A 306 -33.94 4.98 1.38
CA LYS A 306 -33.48 6.27 1.96
C LYS A 306 -34.61 7.11 2.56
N ASN A 307 -35.83 6.97 2.03
CA ASN A 307 -37.03 7.69 2.44
C ASN A 307 -37.83 6.91 3.51
N LYS A 308 -37.26 5.82 4.05
CA LYS A 308 -37.90 4.88 4.99
C LYS A 308 -39.12 4.15 4.43
N ASN A 309 -39.25 4.05 3.12
CA ASN A 309 -40.25 3.18 2.52
C ASN A 309 -39.80 1.72 2.67
N ALA A 310 -40.73 0.87 3.08
CA ALA A 310 -40.50 -0.56 3.18
C ALA A 310 -40.41 -1.19 1.78
N VAL A 311 -39.37 -2.01 1.57
CA VAL A 311 -39.17 -2.79 0.34
C VAL A 311 -38.92 -4.23 0.73
N LEU A 312 -39.75 -5.14 0.23
CA LEU A 312 -39.60 -6.57 0.47
C LEU A 312 -38.71 -7.18 -0.61
N LEU A 313 -37.61 -7.80 -0.20
CA LEU A 313 -36.62 -8.38 -1.12
C LEU A 313 -36.43 -9.87 -0.87
N ASP A 314 -36.10 -10.61 -1.93
CA ASP A 314 -35.68 -12.00 -1.82
C ASP A 314 -34.41 -12.12 -0.97
N LYS A 315 -34.36 -13.16 -0.13
CA LYS A 315 -33.14 -13.51 0.65
C LYS A 315 -31.99 -13.91 -0.25
N ARG A 316 -32.27 -14.40 -1.46
CA ARG A 316 -31.26 -14.85 -2.41
C ARG A 316 -30.57 -13.66 -3.07
N VAL A 317 -29.25 -13.58 -2.90
CA VAL A 317 -28.42 -12.59 -3.59
C VAL A 317 -28.13 -13.06 -5.02
N ILE A 318 -28.28 -12.16 -5.98
CA ILE A 318 -28.04 -12.40 -7.41
C ILE A 318 -26.53 -12.32 -7.68
N VAL A 319 -25.98 -11.13 -7.44
CA VAL A 319 -24.58 -10.75 -7.59
C VAL A 319 -24.20 -9.80 -6.47
N THR A 320 -22.93 -9.84 -6.11
CA THR A 320 -22.31 -9.09 -5.02
C THR A 320 -21.20 -8.20 -5.57
N GLY A 321 -20.76 -7.22 -4.78
CA GLY A 321 -19.74 -6.25 -5.18
C GLY A 321 -18.40 -6.86 -5.65
N ASP A 322 -17.98 -8.02 -5.13
CA ASP A 322 -16.77 -8.74 -5.56
C ASP A 322 -16.83 -9.29 -6.99
N GLN A 323 -18.03 -9.36 -7.58
CA GLN A 323 -18.24 -9.82 -8.96
C GLN A 323 -18.22 -8.68 -9.98
N ILE A 324 -18.00 -7.44 -9.53
CA ILE A 324 -17.89 -6.26 -10.38
C ILE A 324 -16.43 -6.05 -10.77
N VAL A 325 -16.19 -5.91 -12.07
CA VAL A 325 -14.87 -5.68 -12.67
C VAL A 325 -14.64 -4.19 -12.89
N ASP A 326 -15.69 -3.48 -13.26
CA ASP A 326 -15.63 -2.06 -13.55
C ASP A 326 -16.98 -1.40 -13.25
N ALA A 327 -16.93 -0.14 -12.85
CA ALA A 327 -18.10 0.69 -12.63
C ALA A 327 -17.76 2.15 -12.96
N SER A 328 -18.61 2.82 -13.72
CA SER A 328 -18.43 4.22 -14.11
C SER A 328 -19.70 5.03 -13.90
N SER A 329 -19.59 6.22 -13.32
CA SER A 329 -20.71 7.16 -13.25
C SER A 329 -20.93 7.81 -14.62
N GLY A 330 -22.19 8.02 -14.99
CA GLY A 330 -22.55 8.80 -16.17
C GLY A 330 -24.00 9.26 -16.08
N MET A 331 -24.58 9.60 -17.23
CA MET A 331 -26.00 9.92 -17.35
C MET A 331 -26.72 8.82 -18.13
N ASP A 332 -27.96 8.53 -17.75
CA ASP A 332 -28.83 7.68 -18.57
C ASP A 332 -29.41 8.44 -19.78
N GLN A 333 -30.26 7.76 -20.56
CA GLN A 333 -30.87 8.34 -21.77
C GLN A 333 -31.80 9.53 -21.47
N ASP A 334 -32.27 9.64 -20.23
CA ASP A 334 -33.17 10.72 -19.76
C ASP A 334 -32.39 11.86 -19.09
N GLY A 335 -31.04 11.82 -19.13
CA GLY A 335 -30.17 12.80 -18.51
C GLY A 335 -30.09 12.70 -16.98
N ARG A 336 -30.53 11.58 -16.39
CA ARG A 336 -30.46 11.35 -14.94
C ARG A 336 -29.15 10.68 -14.54
N PRO A 337 -28.62 10.91 -13.34
CA PRO A 337 -27.41 10.24 -12.87
C PRO A 337 -27.58 8.71 -12.83
N ALA A 338 -26.60 8.00 -13.39
CA ALA A 338 -26.57 6.54 -13.45
C ALA A 338 -25.17 5.99 -13.20
N VAL A 339 -25.09 4.73 -12.81
CA VAL A 339 -23.83 3.98 -12.71
C VAL A 339 -23.87 2.81 -13.67
N PHE A 340 -22.93 2.76 -14.60
CA PHE A 340 -22.72 1.67 -15.54
C PHE A 340 -21.79 0.64 -14.93
N ILE A 341 -22.15 -0.63 -15.00
CA ILE A 341 -21.49 -1.71 -14.27
C ILE A 341 -21.12 -2.81 -15.25
N SER A 342 -19.90 -3.35 -15.10
CA SER A 342 -19.43 -4.53 -15.81
C SER A 342 -19.09 -5.65 -14.82
N LEU A 343 -19.71 -6.81 -15.01
CA LEU A 343 -19.47 -8.01 -14.19
C LEU A 343 -18.35 -8.89 -14.75
N ASN A 344 -17.78 -9.73 -13.88
CA ASN A 344 -16.91 -10.83 -14.27
C ASN A 344 -17.72 -11.99 -14.89
N GLY A 345 -17.05 -13.03 -15.39
CA GLY A 345 -17.73 -14.14 -16.08
C GLY A 345 -18.76 -14.87 -15.20
N VAL A 346 -18.46 -15.08 -13.92
CA VAL A 346 -19.36 -15.75 -12.97
C VAL A 346 -20.60 -14.90 -12.69
N GLY A 347 -20.40 -13.62 -12.39
CA GLY A 347 -21.48 -12.67 -12.15
C GLY A 347 -22.36 -12.47 -13.39
N ALA A 348 -21.75 -12.37 -14.58
CA ALA A 348 -22.46 -12.23 -15.84
C ALA A 348 -23.36 -13.44 -16.16
N ALA A 349 -22.90 -14.66 -15.86
CA ALA A 349 -23.69 -15.87 -16.03
C ALA A 349 -24.89 -15.92 -15.06
N LYS A 350 -24.67 -15.57 -13.77
CA LYS A 350 -25.74 -15.48 -12.76
C LYS A 350 -26.78 -14.43 -13.15
N MET A 351 -26.33 -13.23 -13.53
CA MET A 351 -27.19 -12.12 -13.93
C MET A 351 -27.99 -12.46 -15.20
N GLY A 352 -27.33 -13.00 -16.24
CA GLY A 352 -27.98 -13.38 -17.49
C GLY A 352 -29.08 -14.42 -17.31
N LYS A 353 -28.82 -15.46 -16.51
CA LYS A 353 -29.83 -16.49 -16.20
C LYS A 353 -31.02 -15.91 -15.43
N LEU A 354 -30.78 -14.96 -14.54
CA LEU A 354 -31.83 -14.35 -13.74
C LEU A 354 -32.69 -13.38 -14.55
N THR A 355 -32.07 -12.51 -15.35
CA THR A 355 -32.79 -11.53 -16.16
C THR A 355 -33.63 -12.19 -17.25
N GLN A 356 -33.17 -13.31 -17.83
CA GLN A 356 -33.92 -14.08 -18.82
C GLN A 356 -35.29 -14.56 -18.31
N ALA A 357 -35.41 -14.85 -17.01
CA ALA A 357 -36.64 -15.36 -16.40
C ALA A 357 -37.46 -14.27 -15.67
N ASN A 358 -36.94 -13.05 -15.51
CA ASN A 358 -37.54 -12.02 -14.65
C ASN A 358 -37.64 -10.64 -15.34
N VAL A 359 -37.74 -10.61 -16.67
CA VAL A 359 -38.03 -9.36 -17.41
C VAL A 359 -39.36 -8.78 -16.92
N GLY A 360 -39.39 -7.47 -16.69
CA GLY A 360 -40.55 -6.74 -16.16
C GLY A 360 -40.68 -6.77 -14.64
N LYS A 361 -39.87 -7.56 -13.92
CA LYS A 361 -39.87 -7.56 -12.45
C LYS A 361 -38.91 -6.51 -11.88
N PRO A 362 -39.19 -5.95 -10.68
CA PRO A 362 -38.30 -5.02 -10.02
C PRO A 362 -37.11 -5.72 -9.36
N MET A 363 -35.96 -5.06 -9.42
CA MET A 363 -34.69 -5.47 -8.81
C MET A 363 -34.19 -4.32 -7.95
N ALA A 364 -33.66 -4.66 -6.78
CA ALA A 364 -33.13 -3.70 -5.84
C ALA A 364 -31.62 -3.86 -5.66
N VAL A 365 -30.98 -2.73 -5.37
CA VAL A 365 -29.59 -2.68 -4.94
C VAL A 365 -29.56 -2.33 -3.47
N VAL A 366 -29.04 -3.25 -2.66
CA VAL A 366 -28.86 -3.06 -1.22
C VAL A 366 -27.42 -2.65 -0.96
N PHE A 367 -27.27 -1.52 -0.29
CA PHE A 367 -26.01 -1.05 0.27
C PHE A 367 -25.91 -1.49 1.71
N ILE A 368 -24.86 -2.25 2.00
CA ILE A 368 -24.57 -2.81 3.32
C ILE A 368 -23.27 -2.17 3.80
N GLU A 369 -23.31 -1.55 4.98
CA GLU A 369 -22.17 -0.89 5.61
C GLU A 369 -22.11 -1.25 7.09
N ASN A 370 -20.95 -1.68 7.58
CA ASN A 370 -20.71 -1.70 9.02
C ASN A 370 -20.14 -0.36 9.46
N LYS A 371 -20.96 0.44 10.15
CA LYS A 371 -20.55 1.70 10.74
C LYS A 371 -20.02 1.44 12.15
N VAL A 372 -18.81 1.92 12.43
CA VAL A 372 -18.23 1.82 13.79
C VAL A 372 -18.20 3.21 14.40
N GLU A 373 -19.12 3.46 15.33
CA GLU A 373 -19.15 4.71 16.09
C GLU A 373 -18.49 4.51 17.46
N THR A 374 -17.48 5.32 17.76
CA THR A 374 -16.91 5.37 19.11
C THR A 374 -17.77 6.30 19.96
N LYS A 375 -18.60 5.75 20.84
CA LYS A 375 -19.38 6.51 21.80
C LYS A 375 -18.69 6.51 23.17
N LEU A 376 -18.72 7.65 23.83
CA LEU A 376 -18.28 7.79 25.21
C LEU A 376 -19.45 7.37 26.10
N VAL A 377 -19.35 6.19 26.71
CA VAL A 377 -20.32 5.70 27.70
C VAL A 377 -19.56 5.60 29.01
N ASP A 378 -20.00 6.34 30.02
CA ASP A 378 -19.41 6.36 31.38
C ASP A 378 -17.89 6.66 31.41
N GLY A 379 -17.43 7.58 30.56
CA GLY A 379 -16.01 7.97 30.50
C GLY A 379 -15.09 6.98 29.78
N GLN A 380 -15.61 5.83 29.33
CA GLN A 380 -14.89 4.86 28.52
C GLN A 380 -15.31 4.96 27.05
N LYS A 381 -14.34 4.93 26.14
CA LYS A 381 -14.58 4.90 24.69
C LYS A 381 -15.03 3.50 24.28
N ILE A 382 -16.33 3.29 24.12
CA ILE A 382 -16.90 2.02 23.65
C ILE A 382 -17.17 2.14 22.15
N ARG A 383 -16.71 1.15 21.38
CA ARG A 383 -16.92 1.07 19.93
C ARG A 383 -18.25 0.35 19.69
N HIS A 384 -19.25 1.06 19.19
CA HIS A 384 -20.52 0.49 18.77
C HIS A 384 -20.46 0.16 17.28
N LYS A 385 -20.67 -1.10 16.93
CA LYS A 385 -20.79 -1.56 15.54
C LYS A 385 -22.27 -1.58 15.16
N GLU A 386 -22.65 -0.77 14.18
CA GLU A 386 -24.00 -0.73 13.62
C GLU A 386 -23.95 -1.23 12.17
N LEU A 387 -24.71 -2.28 11.87
CA LEU A 387 -24.89 -2.76 10.50
C LEU A 387 -26.02 -1.95 9.86
N VAL A 388 -25.69 -1.13 8.88
CA VAL A 388 -26.64 -0.33 8.11
C VAL A 388 -26.91 -1.05 6.79
N GLU A 389 -28.15 -1.51 6.61
CA GLU A 389 -28.63 -2.09 5.36
C GLU A 389 -29.70 -1.17 4.77
N LYS A 390 -29.42 -0.57 3.61
CA LYS A 390 -30.35 0.36 2.94
C LYS A 390 -30.51 0.04 1.46
N VAL A 391 -31.73 0.18 0.96
CA VAL A 391 -31.98 0.11 -0.49
C VAL A 391 -31.61 1.45 -1.12
N ILE A 392 -30.66 1.43 -2.04
CA ILE A 392 -30.20 2.65 -2.73
C ILE A 392 -30.89 2.89 -4.06
N SER A 393 -31.42 1.83 -4.68
CA SER A 393 -32.14 1.90 -5.94
C SER A 393 -33.07 0.69 -6.08
N VAL A 394 -34.27 0.94 -6.62
CA VAL A 394 -35.19 -0.09 -7.10
C VAL A 394 -35.51 0.24 -8.56
N ALA A 395 -35.17 -0.67 -9.45
CA ALA A 395 -35.34 -0.48 -10.89
C ALA A 395 -35.98 -1.71 -11.53
N THR A 396 -36.77 -1.49 -12.59
CA THR A 396 -37.41 -2.59 -13.32
C THR A 396 -36.43 -3.19 -14.33
N ILE A 397 -36.39 -4.52 -14.42
CA ILE A 397 -35.60 -5.24 -15.43
C ILE A 397 -36.24 -5.02 -16.80
N GLN A 398 -35.70 -4.11 -17.61
CA GLN A 398 -36.25 -3.74 -18.92
C GLN A 398 -35.91 -4.73 -20.05
N GLY A 399 -34.91 -5.60 -19.85
CA GLY A 399 -34.46 -6.55 -20.86
C GLY A 399 -33.51 -7.59 -20.30
N VAL A 400 -33.08 -8.51 -21.16
CA VAL A 400 -32.10 -9.54 -20.79
C VAL A 400 -30.70 -8.97 -20.88
N PHE A 401 -30.01 -8.92 -19.75
CA PHE A 401 -28.62 -8.47 -19.66
C PHE A 401 -27.78 -9.43 -18.82
N SER A 402 -26.52 -9.57 -19.19
CA SER A 402 -25.55 -10.45 -18.54
C SER A 402 -24.38 -9.65 -17.97
N LYS A 403 -23.42 -9.30 -18.82
CA LYS A 403 -22.14 -8.70 -18.41
C LYS A 403 -22.24 -7.23 -18.06
N ARG A 404 -23.06 -6.46 -18.78
CA ARG A 404 -23.14 -5.00 -18.63
C ARG A 404 -24.57 -4.58 -18.35
N PHE A 405 -24.74 -3.69 -17.38
CA PHE A 405 -26.03 -3.08 -17.03
C PHE A 405 -25.79 -1.72 -16.37
N GLN A 406 -26.88 -0.99 -16.12
CA GLN A 406 -26.83 0.30 -15.43
C GLN A 406 -27.78 0.32 -14.23
N THR A 407 -27.37 1.01 -13.18
CA THR A 407 -28.19 1.33 -12.01
C THR A 407 -28.61 2.79 -12.11
N THR A 408 -29.93 3.03 -12.18
CA THR A 408 -30.54 4.36 -12.25
C THR A 408 -31.23 4.72 -10.93
N GLY A 409 -31.87 5.91 -10.86
CA GLY A 409 -32.61 6.35 -9.66
C GLY A 409 -31.73 6.92 -8.56
N LEU A 410 -30.60 7.53 -8.94
CA LEU A 410 -29.67 8.20 -8.02
C LEU A 410 -30.01 9.70 -7.93
N ASP A 411 -29.82 10.30 -6.76
CA ASP A 411 -30.32 11.65 -6.47
C ASP A 411 -29.41 12.75 -7.05
N SER A 412 -28.11 12.44 -7.22
CA SER A 412 -27.13 13.42 -7.70
C SER A 412 -25.98 12.78 -8.49
N PRO A 413 -25.32 13.55 -9.38
CA PRO A 413 -24.08 13.12 -10.03
C PRO A 413 -22.97 12.72 -9.03
N GLN A 414 -22.92 13.38 -7.86
CA GLN A 414 -21.93 13.10 -6.82
C GLN A 414 -22.18 11.73 -6.16
N GLU A 415 -23.45 11.39 -5.94
CA GLU A 415 -23.82 10.07 -5.44
C GLU A 415 -23.43 8.97 -6.43
N ALA A 416 -23.68 9.18 -7.73
CA ALA A 416 -23.26 8.25 -8.77
C ALA A 416 -21.73 8.06 -8.80
N ARG A 417 -20.94 9.13 -8.62
CA ARG A 417 -19.48 9.03 -8.50
C ARG A 417 -19.06 8.20 -7.29
N ASN A 418 -19.63 8.51 -6.12
CA ASN A 418 -19.30 7.79 -4.89
C ASN A 418 -19.65 6.30 -5.01
N LEU A 419 -20.82 5.98 -5.55
CA LEU A 419 -21.23 4.60 -5.76
C LEU A 419 -20.32 3.88 -6.77
N ALA A 420 -19.99 4.52 -7.90
CA ALA A 420 -19.08 3.95 -8.89
C ALA A 420 -17.67 3.69 -8.30
N LEU A 421 -17.15 4.62 -7.50
CA LEU A 421 -15.88 4.46 -6.79
C LEU A 421 -15.92 3.27 -5.83
N LEU A 422 -16.96 3.17 -4.99
CA LEU A 422 -17.11 2.05 -4.05
C LEU A 422 -17.26 0.71 -4.77
N LEU A 423 -17.87 0.71 -5.96
CA LEU A 423 -18.02 -0.48 -6.79
C LEU A 423 -16.72 -0.93 -7.44
N ARG A 424 -15.91 -0.01 -8.00
CA ARG A 424 -14.57 -0.31 -8.54
C ARG A 424 -13.59 -0.74 -7.46
N ALA A 425 -13.68 -0.10 -6.30
CA ALA A 425 -12.90 -0.41 -5.12
C ALA A 425 -13.06 -1.86 -4.66
N GLY A 426 -14.24 -2.45 -4.88
CA GLY A 426 -14.56 -3.82 -4.49
C GLY A 426 -14.92 -3.95 -3.01
N ALA A 427 -15.53 -5.10 -2.69
CA ALA A 427 -15.86 -5.48 -1.32
C ALA A 427 -14.60 -5.97 -0.59
N LEU A 428 -14.57 -5.75 0.73
CA LEU A 428 -13.59 -6.37 1.61
C LEU A 428 -14.01 -7.83 1.86
N ALA A 429 -13.04 -8.74 1.89
CA ALA A 429 -13.27 -10.16 2.22
C ALA A 429 -13.70 -10.37 3.68
N ALA A 430 -13.35 -9.43 4.55
CA ALA A 430 -13.80 -9.40 5.94
C ALA A 430 -13.80 -7.95 6.44
N PRO A 431 -14.67 -7.61 7.42
CA PRO A 431 -14.68 -6.28 8.01
C PRO A 431 -13.32 -5.86 8.56
N VAL A 432 -13.02 -4.56 8.47
CA VAL A 432 -11.79 -3.98 9.01
C VAL A 432 -12.11 -2.82 9.95
N ASP A 433 -11.41 -2.77 11.08
CA ASP A 433 -11.53 -1.70 12.07
C ASP A 433 -10.23 -0.90 12.11
N ILE A 434 -10.30 0.44 12.09
CA ILE A 434 -9.11 1.29 12.27
C ILE A 434 -8.70 1.26 13.75
N VAL A 435 -7.60 0.61 14.10
CA VAL A 435 -7.12 0.54 15.50
C VAL A 435 -6.15 1.65 15.85
N GLU A 436 -5.43 2.19 14.87
CA GLU A 436 -4.52 3.32 15.04
C GLU A 436 -4.63 4.27 13.86
N GLU A 437 -4.58 5.57 14.15
CA GLU A 437 -4.61 6.65 13.17
C GLU A 437 -3.55 7.67 13.58
N ARG A 438 -2.62 7.98 12.67
CA ARG A 438 -1.65 9.08 12.83
C ARG A 438 -1.62 9.93 11.57
N THR A 439 -1.60 11.24 11.77
CA THR A 439 -1.53 12.21 10.68
C THR A 439 -0.32 13.10 10.91
N VAL A 440 0.46 13.31 9.85
CA VAL A 440 1.61 14.21 9.87
C VAL A 440 1.38 15.27 8.80
N GLY A 441 1.39 16.54 9.19
CA GLY A 441 1.26 17.65 8.25
C GLY A 441 2.48 17.78 7.34
N PRO A 442 2.33 18.12 6.04
CA PRO A 442 3.47 18.33 5.13
C PRO A 442 4.46 19.40 5.63
N SER A 443 3.98 20.44 6.32
CA SER A 443 4.82 21.50 6.89
C SER A 443 5.76 20.98 7.98
N LEU A 444 5.27 20.08 8.85
CA LEU A 444 6.08 19.41 9.87
C LEU A 444 7.12 18.48 9.22
N GLY A 445 6.72 17.76 8.16
CA GLY A 445 7.64 16.94 7.39
C GLY A 445 8.78 17.73 6.77
N GLN A 446 8.47 18.87 6.13
CA GLN A 446 9.47 19.75 5.55
C GLN A 446 10.42 20.35 6.60
N ASP A 447 9.89 20.77 7.75
CA ASP A 447 10.72 21.29 8.86
C ASP A 447 11.67 20.21 9.40
N ASN A 448 11.18 18.96 9.53
CA ASN A 448 12.00 17.81 9.90
C ASN A 448 13.13 17.54 8.89
N ILE A 449 12.83 17.62 7.58
CA ILE A 449 13.85 17.49 6.53
C ILE A 449 14.89 18.61 6.67
N ASN A 450 14.46 19.87 6.78
CA ASN A 450 15.35 21.02 6.85
C ASN A 450 16.30 20.93 8.06
N LYS A 451 15.75 20.60 9.24
CA LYS A 451 16.54 20.40 10.46
C LYS A 451 17.47 19.20 10.34
N GLY A 452 17.00 18.07 9.79
CA GLY A 452 17.82 16.88 9.59
C GLY A 452 19.00 17.13 8.65
N VAL A 453 18.77 17.80 7.52
CA VAL A 453 19.82 18.20 6.58
C VAL A 453 20.80 19.18 7.22
N LEU A 454 20.31 20.17 7.98
CA LEU A 454 21.17 21.11 8.70
C LEU A 454 22.07 20.39 9.72
N SER A 455 21.52 19.50 10.53
CA SER A 455 22.29 18.70 11.50
C SER A 455 23.34 17.82 10.80
N PHE A 456 22.98 17.21 9.67
CA PHE A 456 23.90 16.44 8.85
C PHE A 456 25.05 17.30 8.32
N VAL A 457 24.76 18.45 7.71
CA VAL A 457 25.78 19.34 7.12
C VAL A 457 26.73 19.87 8.20
N VAL A 458 26.20 20.33 9.33
CA VAL A 458 27.03 20.81 10.45
C VAL A 458 27.92 19.69 10.99
N GLY A 459 27.35 18.51 11.25
CA GLY A 459 28.12 17.35 11.72
C GLY A 459 29.20 16.91 10.72
N PHE A 460 28.86 16.86 9.44
CA PHE A 460 29.78 16.50 8.36
C PHE A 460 30.95 17.49 8.27
N VAL A 461 30.68 18.79 8.27
CA VAL A 461 31.74 19.83 8.20
C VAL A 461 32.66 19.77 9.42
N LEU A 462 32.12 19.58 10.62
CA LEU A 462 32.93 19.45 11.84
C LEU A 462 33.86 18.25 11.79
N VAL A 463 33.36 17.10 11.32
CA VAL A 463 34.16 15.88 11.13
C VAL A 463 35.27 16.09 10.11
N VAL A 464 34.95 16.70 8.96
CA VAL A 464 35.93 17.02 7.90
C VAL A 464 37.03 17.94 8.43
N LEU A 465 36.67 19.01 9.14
CA LEU A 465 37.65 19.94 9.71
C LEU A 465 38.56 19.25 10.74
N LEU A 466 38.00 18.37 11.57
CA LEU A 466 38.76 17.61 12.56
C LEU A 466 39.73 16.63 11.88
N MET A 467 39.27 15.89 10.88
CA MET A 467 40.10 14.91 10.15
C MET A 467 41.20 15.59 9.36
N ALA A 468 40.87 16.61 8.57
CA ALA A 468 41.86 17.40 7.83
C ALA A 468 42.86 18.08 8.76
N GLY A 469 42.42 18.60 9.92
CA GLY A 469 43.30 19.24 10.89
C GLY A 469 44.24 18.28 11.62
N TYR A 470 43.72 17.16 12.11
CA TYR A 470 44.49 16.22 12.96
C TYR A 470 45.35 15.25 12.14
N TYR A 471 44.83 14.74 11.02
CA TYR A 471 45.50 13.72 10.17
C TYR A 471 46.03 14.28 8.83
N LYS A 472 45.90 15.58 8.57
CA LYS A 472 46.45 16.27 7.39
C LYS A 472 46.07 15.57 6.08
N VAL A 473 47.05 15.02 5.35
CA VAL A 473 46.84 14.38 4.04
C VAL A 473 46.03 13.09 4.18
N PHE A 474 46.29 12.30 5.21
CA PHE A 474 45.49 11.10 5.49
C PHE A 474 44.06 11.48 5.90
N GLY A 475 43.92 12.59 6.63
CA GLY A 475 42.63 13.23 6.91
C GLY A 475 41.82 13.53 5.65
N MET A 476 42.42 14.24 4.69
CA MET A 476 41.75 14.55 3.42
C MET A 476 41.35 13.30 2.63
N ILE A 477 42.14 12.23 2.69
CA ILE A 477 41.80 10.95 2.04
C ILE A 477 40.59 10.31 2.73
N ALA A 478 40.54 10.35 4.06
CA ALA A 478 39.39 9.89 4.83
C ALA A 478 38.13 10.71 4.51
N ASP A 479 38.26 12.02 4.34
CA ASP A 479 37.13 12.90 3.99
C ASP A 479 36.55 12.59 2.60
N ILE A 480 37.42 12.28 1.63
CA ILE A 480 36.97 11.80 0.31
C ILE A 480 36.21 10.47 0.46
N ALA A 481 36.74 9.52 1.23
CA ALA A 481 36.07 8.25 1.47
C ALA A 481 34.74 8.41 2.22
N LEU A 482 34.65 9.39 3.14
CA LEU A 482 33.43 9.75 3.85
C LEU A 482 32.38 10.34 2.91
N ALA A 483 32.77 11.24 2.00
CA ALA A 483 31.87 11.80 0.99
C ALA A 483 31.31 10.70 0.07
N PHE A 484 32.18 9.81 -0.43
CA PHE A 484 31.74 8.66 -1.23
C PHE A 484 30.87 7.69 -0.44
N ASN A 485 31.09 7.54 0.87
CA ASN A 485 30.24 6.72 1.70
C ASN A 485 28.79 7.22 1.69
N VAL A 486 28.58 8.52 1.91
CA VAL A 486 27.24 9.13 1.86
C VAL A 486 26.59 8.90 0.48
N VAL A 487 27.35 9.07 -0.61
CA VAL A 487 26.87 8.81 -1.98
C VAL A 487 26.43 7.36 -2.16
N ILE A 488 27.20 6.39 -1.65
CA ILE A 488 26.85 4.97 -1.71
C ILE A 488 25.58 4.68 -0.90
N VAL A 489 25.45 5.24 0.31
CA VAL A 489 24.26 5.06 1.14
C VAL A 489 23.01 5.56 0.41
N VAL A 490 23.06 6.77 -0.15
CA VAL A 490 21.96 7.37 -0.92
C VAL A 490 21.65 6.54 -2.16
N ALA A 491 22.67 6.05 -2.87
CA ALA A 491 22.50 5.23 -4.06
C ALA A 491 21.81 3.90 -3.74
N ILE A 492 22.24 3.20 -2.68
CA ILE A 492 21.65 1.91 -2.28
C ILE A 492 20.21 2.10 -1.81
N LEU A 493 19.91 3.13 -1.02
CA LEU A 493 18.54 3.46 -0.61
C LEU A 493 17.64 3.73 -1.83
N SER A 494 18.18 4.44 -2.83
CA SER A 494 17.49 4.73 -4.09
C SER A 494 17.27 3.46 -4.92
N MET A 495 18.28 2.59 -5.05
CA MET A 495 18.17 1.33 -5.79
C MET A 495 17.19 0.36 -5.17
N LEU A 496 17.18 0.24 -3.84
CA LEU A 496 16.29 -0.66 -3.10
C LEU A 496 14.89 -0.07 -2.91
N GLN A 497 14.68 1.21 -3.26
CA GLN A 497 13.45 1.96 -2.97
C GLN A 497 13.05 1.84 -1.50
N ALA A 498 14.05 1.85 -0.61
CA ALA A 498 13.84 1.78 0.82
C ALA A 498 13.31 3.13 1.34
N THR A 499 12.34 3.07 2.26
CA THR A 499 11.73 4.27 2.85
C THR A 499 12.69 4.98 3.81
N LEU A 500 13.07 6.22 3.49
CA LEU A 500 13.82 7.10 4.38
C LEU A 500 12.86 7.78 5.36
N THR A 501 13.06 7.55 6.66
CA THR A 501 12.29 8.17 7.74
C THR A 501 13.14 9.18 8.52
N LEU A 502 12.54 9.94 9.44
CA LEU A 502 13.30 10.83 10.31
C LEU A 502 14.34 10.08 11.17
N PRO A 503 14.01 8.95 11.82
CA PRO A 503 15.03 8.07 12.41
C PRO A 503 16.04 7.56 11.37
N GLY A 504 15.61 7.26 10.13
CA GLY A 504 16.51 6.91 9.04
C GLY A 504 17.63 7.94 8.80
N ILE A 505 17.28 9.24 8.79
CA ILE A 505 18.24 10.35 8.71
C ILE A 505 19.22 10.32 9.89
N ALA A 506 18.73 10.10 11.12
CA ALA A 506 19.58 9.96 12.29
C ALA A 506 20.55 8.76 12.15
N GLY A 507 20.11 7.67 11.52
CA GLY A 507 20.97 6.53 11.16
C GLY A 507 22.09 6.92 10.20
N ILE A 508 21.78 7.72 9.16
CA ILE A 508 22.81 8.25 8.25
C ILE A 508 23.81 9.12 9.01
N ILE A 509 23.34 10.04 9.86
CA ILE A 509 24.23 10.89 10.68
C ILE A 509 25.11 10.05 11.61
N LEU A 510 24.55 9.04 12.28
CA LEU A 510 25.30 8.12 13.12
C LEU A 510 26.37 7.37 12.32
N THR A 511 26.01 6.89 11.13
CA THR A 511 26.97 6.19 10.26
C THR A 511 28.09 7.10 9.80
N VAL A 512 27.84 8.37 9.51
CA VAL A 512 28.92 9.34 9.18
C VAL A 512 29.93 9.45 10.31
N GLY A 513 29.47 9.54 11.57
CA GLY A 513 30.36 9.55 12.73
C GLY A 513 31.19 8.27 12.85
N MET A 514 30.54 7.11 12.76
CA MET A 514 31.23 5.81 12.85
C MET A 514 32.14 5.51 11.65
N SER A 515 31.84 6.05 10.47
CA SER A 515 32.62 5.79 9.24
C SER A 515 34.04 6.33 9.33
N VAL A 516 34.24 7.36 10.14
CA VAL A 516 35.55 7.94 10.38
C VAL A 516 36.37 7.11 11.38
N ASP A 517 35.72 6.38 12.28
CA ASP A 517 36.38 5.56 13.31
C ASP A 517 37.28 4.48 12.68
N ALA A 518 36.81 3.81 11.63
CA ALA A 518 37.62 2.85 10.88
C ALA A 518 38.89 3.48 10.29
N ASN A 519 38.78 4.71 9.76
CA ASN A 519 39.93 5.44 9.23
C ASN A 519 40.90 5.86 10.35
N VAL A 520 40.37 6.30 11.49
CA VAL A 520 41.16 6.65 12.69
C VAL A 520 41.94 5.43 13.20
N LEU A 521 41.31 4.26 13.31
CA LEU A 521 41.97 3.02 13.72
C LEU A 521 43.11 2.64 12.77
N ILE A 522 42.89 2.74 11.46
CA ILE A 522 43.94 2.49 10.45
C ILE A 522 45.08 3.49 10.64
N PHE A 523 44.78 4.78 10.79
CA PHE A 523 45.80 5.83 10.86
C PHE A 523 46.64 5.75 12.13
N GLU A 524 46.03 5.49 13.28
CA GLU A 524 46.76 5.27 14.52
C GLU A 524 47.61 4.01 14.46
N ARG A 525 47.10 2.93 13.85
CA ARG A 525 47.92 1.72 13.65
C ARG A 525 49.13 2.00 12.74
N ILE A 526 48.95 2.77 11.66
CA ILE A 526 50.06 3.20 10.81
C ILE A 526 51.07 4.04 11.60
N ARG A 527 50.60 5.02 12.40
CA ARG A 527 51.47 5.82 13.29
C ARG A 527 52.24 4.94 14.28
N GLU A 528 51.61 3.91 14.84
CA GLU A 528 52.26 2.95 15.74
C GLU A 528 53.37 2.16 15.02
N GLU A 529 53.12 1.65 13.81
CA GLU A 529 54.14 0.91 13.05
C GLU A 529 55.33 1.80 12.62
N ILE A 530 55.09 3.09 12.34
CA ILE A 530 56.15 4.07 12.08
C ILE A 530 56.98 4.32 13.34
N ARG A 531 56.34 4.44 14.52
CA ARG A 531 57.05 4.57 15.81
C ARG A 531 57.91 3.34 16.11
N ASN A 532 57.48 2.16 15.66
CA ASN A 532 58.25 0.91 15.70
C ASN A 532 59.35 0.82 14.61
N ALA A 533 59.71 1.95 13.98
CA ALA A 533 60.77 2.09 12.98
C ALA A 533 60.59 1.28 11.68
N HIS A 534 59.36 0.86 11.35
CA HIS A 534 59.09 0.27 10.05
C HIS A 534 59.10 1.33 8.94
N PRO A 535 59.59 0.99 7.72
CA PRO A 535 59.52 1.89 6.58
C PRO A 535 58.07 2.31 6.28
N PRO A 536 57.81 3.56 5.86
CA PRO A 536 56.46 4.07 5.60
C PRO A 536 55.55 3.17 4.76
N GLN A 537 56.07 2.54 3.70
CA GLN A 537 55.29 1.62 2.85
C GLN A 537 54.89 0.34 3.59
N THR A 538 55.80 -0.20 4.40
CA THR A 538 55.55 -1.40 5.20
C THR A 538 54.59 -1.08 6.34
N ALA A 539 54.75 0.09 6.98
CA ALA A 539 53.85 0.58 8.02
C ALA A 539 52.41 0.74 7.51
N ILE A 540 52.21 1.28 6.30
CA ILE A 540 50.87 1.35 5.68
C ILE A 540 50.29 -0.06 5.49
N PHE A 541 51.05 -0.99 4.89
CA PHE A 541 50.58 -2.35 4.66
C PHE A 541 50.18 -3.05 5.97
N MET A 542 51.05 -3.01 6.98
CA MET A 542 50.79 -3.62 8.28
C MET A 542 49.67 -2.92 9.05
N GLY A 543 49.53 -1.61 8.90
CA GLY A 543 48.44 -0.84 9.48
C GLY A 543 47.07 -1.30 8.98
N TYR A 544 46.89 -1.43 7.66
CA TYR A 544 45.66 -1.96 7.07
C TYR A 544 45.41 -3.43 7.44
N ASP A 545 46.44 -4.28 7.41
CA ASP A 545 46.33 -5.70 7.71
C ASP A 545 45.90 -5.95 9.17
N ARG A 546 46.52 -5.25 10.12
CA ARG A 546 46.21 -5.38 11.55
C ARG A 546 44.90 -4.70 11.95
N ALA A 547 44.59 -3.52 11.38
CA ALA A 547 43.35 -2.81 11.69
C ALA A 547 42.11 -3.53 11.13
N PHE A 548 42.24 -4.32 10.06
CA PHE A 548 41.13 -5.03 9.42
C PHE A 548 40.34 -5.91 10.41
N GLY A 549 41.03 -6.68 11.26
CA GLY A 549 40.38 -7.56 12.23
C GLY A 549 39.51 -6.79 13.23
N THR A 550 40.04 -5.70 13.79
CA THR A 550 39.33 -4.84 14.76
C THR A 550 38.14 -4.12 14.11
N ILE A 551 38.32 -3.62 12.89
CA ILE A 551 37.26 -2.95 12.13
C ILE A 551 36.13 -3.94 11.82
N LEU A 552 36.48 -5.14 11.35
CA LEU A 552 35.51 -6.18 11.05
C LEU A 552 34.71 -6.56 12.30
N ASP A 553 35.36 -6.76 13.45
CA ASP A 553 34.71 -7.14 14.71
C ASP A 553 33.70 -6.07 15.20
N SER A 554 34.12 -4.81 15.23
CA SER A 554 33.28 -3.68 15.62
C SER A 554 32.05 -3.53 14.71
N HIS A 555 32.25 -3.58 13.38
CA HIS A 555 31.14 -3.44 12.44
C HIS A 555 30.22 -4.66 12.39
N VAL A 556 30.73 -5.89 12.55
CA VAL A 556 29.90 -7.10 12.65
C VAL A 556 29.02 -7.03 13.88
N THR A 557 29.55 -6.59 15.02
CA THR A 557 28.76 -6.39 16.25
C THR A 557 27.63 -5.39 16.02
N ASN A 558 27.93 -4.25 15.42
CA ASN A 558 26.91 -3.24 15.08
C ASN A 558 25.90 -3.74 14.04
N LEU A 559 26.35 -4.55 13.07
CA LEU A 559 25.48 -5.17 12.06
C LEU A 559 24.49 -6.13 12.70
N VAL A 560 24.91 -6.93 13.69
CA VAL A 560 24.00 -7.83 14.44
C VAL A 560 22.90 -7.02 15.12
N VAL A 561 23.25 -5.93 15.81
CA VAL A 561 22.26 -5.03 16.44
C VAL A 561 21.30 -4.47 15.38
N ALA A 562 21.83 -4.00 14.25
CA ALA A 562 21.01 -3.45 13.17
C ALA A 562 20.06 -4.50 12.54
N VAL A 563 20.51 -5.75 12.39
CA VAL A 563 19.67 -6.86 11.91
C VAL A 563 18.56 -7.20 12.91
N VAL A 564 18.85 -7.20 14.21
CA VAL A 564 17.83 -7.39 15.25
C VAL A 564 16.79 -6.25 15.20
N LEU A 565 17.24 -5.00 15.08
CA LEU A 565 16.34 -3.85 14.91
C LEU A 565 15.51 -3.95 13.63
N PHE A 566 16.06 -4.49 12.54
CA PHE A 566 15.33 -4.69 11.29
C PHE A 566 14.27 -5.80 11.40
N ALA A 567 14.59 -6.89 12.10
CA ALA A 567 13.71 -8.04 12.26
C ALA A 567 12.53 -7.77 13.21
N PHE A 568 12.79 -7.08 14.32
CA PHE A 568 11.79 -6.86 15.38
C PHE A 568 11.28 -5.41 15.46
N GLY A 569 11.95 -4.46 14.81
CA GLY A 569 11.53 -3.06 14.78
C GLY A 569 10.29 -2.85 13.91
N THR A 570 9.45 -1.91 14.32
CA THR A 570 8.23 -1.53 13.61
C THR A 570 8.36 -0.13 13.02
N GLY A 571 7.67 0.11 11.90
CA GLY A 571 7.56 1.43 11.27
C GLY A 571 8.91 2.13 11.06
N SER A 572 9.12 3.25 11.75
CA SER A 572 10.28 4.13 11.58
C SER A 572 11.59 3.54 12.13
N VAL A 573 11.53 2.65 13.12
CA VAL A 573 12.72 1.95 13.67
C VAL A 573 13.33 1.02 12.63
N LYS A 574 12.49 0.37 11.83
CA LYS A 574 12.96 -0.46 10.71
C LYS A 574 13.67 0.38 9.65
N GLY A 575 13.19 1.60 9.39
CA GLY A 575 13.88 2.57 8.53
C GLY A 575 15.26 2.95 9.04
N PHE A 576 15.41 3.22 10.34
CA PHE A 576 16.72 3.43 10.99
C PHE A 576 17.64 2.23 10.84
N ALA A 577 17.12 1.01 11.06
CA ALA A 577 17.90 -0.21 10.92
C ALA A 577 18.43 -0.40 9.49
N VAL A 578 17.62 -0.12 8.47
CA VAL A 578 18.04 -0.21 7.06
C VAL A 578 19.16 0.78 6.75
N THR A 579 19.04 2.05 7.17
CA THR A 579 20.09 3.04 6.91
C THR A 579 21.38 2.71 7.66
N LEU A 580 21.28 2.16 8.88
CA LEU A 580 22.41 1.69 9.67
C LEU A 580 23.14 0.50 9.01
N ILE A 581 22.41 -0.53 8.57
CA ILE A 581 22.99 -1.69 7.87
C ILE A 581 23.74 -1.23 6.62
N ILE A 582 23.09 -0.42 5.78
CA ILE A 582 23.68 0.07 4.53
C ILE A 582 24.93 0.90 4.85
N GLY A 583 24.84 1.83 5.79
CA GLY A 583 25.96 2.69 6.18
C GLY A 583 27.14 1.93 6.78
N ILE A 584 26.91 0.87 7.56
CA ILE A 584 27.97 0.00 8.07
C ILE A 584 28.69 -0.71 6.92
N LEU A 585 27.94 -1.34 6.01
CA LEU A 585 28.53 -2.08 4.88
C LEU A 585 29.28 -1.15 3.92
N SER A 586 28.71 0.02 3.61
CA SER A 586 29.35 0.99 2.72
C SER A 586 30.58 1.64 3.36
N SER A 587 30.53 1.95 4.66
CA SER A 587 31.68 2.53 5.39
C SER A 587 32.85 1.55 5.48
N MET A 588 32.60 0.26 5.72
CA MET A 588 33.64 -0.76 5.66
C MET A 588 34.31 -0.79 4.28
N PHE A 589 33.51 -0.75 3.21
CA PHE A 589 34.03 -0.73 1.86
C PHE A 589 34.87 0.53 1.56
N THR A 590 34.36 1.72 1.88
CA THR A 590 35.10 2.96 1.62
C THR A 590 36.33 3.11 2.49
N ALA A 591 36.26 2.73 3.76
CA ALA A 591 37.38 2.83 4.70
C ALA A 591 38.49 1.82 4.39
N ILE A 592 38.17 0.58 3.98
CA ILE A 592 39.19 -0.45 3.72
C ILE A 592 39.68 -0.40 2.27
N ALA A 593 38.76 -0.45 1.29
CA ALA A 593 39.11 -0.53 -0.12
C ALA A 593 39.32 0.87 -0.74
N GLY A 594 38.42 1.81 -0.43
CA GLY A 594 38.47 3.17 -0.98
C GLY A 594 39.72 3.95 -0.56
N THR A 595 39.96 4.10 0.74
CA THR A 595 41.13 4.85 1.23
C THR A 595 42.44 4.19 0.81
N ARG A 596 42.51 2.85 0.84
CA ARG A 596 43.70 2.10 0.42
C ARG A 596 43.98 2.31 -1.07
N MET A 597 42.96 2.33 -1.92
CA MET A 597 43.13 2.66 -3.35
C MET A 597 43.76 4.05 -3.53
N VAL A 598 43.23 5.07 -2.84
CA VAL A 598 43.73 6.44 -2.94
C VAL A 598 45.15 6.57 -2.40
N ILE A 599 45.45 5.93 -1.26
CA ILE A 599 46.80 5.92 -0.68
C ILE A 599 47.78 5.21 -1.59
N ASN A 600 47.40 4.06 -2.18
CA ASN A 600 48.24 3.34 -3.14
C ASN A 600 48.53 4.18 -4.37
N TRP A 601 47.57 4.98 -4.83
CA TRP A 601 47.77 5.88 -5.96
C TRP A 601 48.75 7.01 -5.62
N ILE A 602 48.62 7.63 -4.44
CA ILE A 602 49.47 8.76 -4.03
C ILE A 602 50.88 8.30 -3.64
N TYR A 603 50.99 7.21 -2.90
CA TYR A 603 52.23 6.77 -2.25
C TYR A 603 52.85 5.51 -2.87
N GLY A 604 52.12 4.68 -3.62
CA GLY A 604 52.60 3.35 -4.06
C GLY A 604 53.89 3.36 -4.87
N ASN A 605 54.13 4.39 -5.70
CA ASN A 605 55.33 4.49 -6.54
C ASN A 605 56.39 5.48 -6.02
N ARG A 606 56.23 6.04 -4.80
CA ARG A 606 57.14 7.05 -4.25
C ARG A 606 57.92 6.49 -3.05
N ARG A 607 59.25 6.69 -3.04
CA ARG A 607 60.06 6.55 -1.82
C ARG A 607 59.76 7.76 -0.95
N VAL A 608 59.02 7.55 0.13
CA VAL A 608 58.60 8.62 1.03
C VAL A 608 59.34 8.44 2.34
N GLU A 609 60.06 9.48 2.76
CA GLU A 609 60.85 9.47 4.01
C GLU A 609 60.00 9.84 5.23
N LYS A 610 58.91 10.62 5.04
CA LYS A 610 57.98 11.02 6.11
C LYS A 610 56.53 11.03 5.61
N LEU A 611 55.64 10.42 6.39
CA LEU A 611 54.19 10.48 6.14
C LEU A 611 53.61 11.69 6.88
N SER A 612 52.78 12.46 6.19
CA SER A 612 51.99 13.53 6.82
C SER A 612 50.70 12.93 7.38
N ILE A 613 50.84 12.15 8.45
CA ILE A 613 49.74 11.47 9.14
C ILE A 613 49.57 11.97 10.55
#